data_AF-A0A1V3JGM9-F1
#
_entry.id   AF-A0A1V3JGM9-F1
#
_cell.length_a   1.000
_cell.length_b   1.000
_cell.length_c   1.000
_cell.angle_alpha   90.00
_cell.angle_beta   90.00
_cell.angle_gamma   90.00
#
_symmetry.space_group_name_H-M   'P 1'
#
loop_
_entity.id
_entity.type
_entity.pdbx_description
1 polymer ?
#
loop_
_entity_poly.entity_id
_entity_poly.type
_entity_poly.pdbx_seq_one_letter_code
_entity_poly.pdbx_strand_id
1 'polypeptide(L)'
;MKRILYFTRDFSAENIAFAKEKGLIMRNLGAYHSSDTLENADAVCGEVPERYQHLPLFDLGQGGDPKDELTKLKVDEIKAKLTALQVSFEPNAKKDELIALLVTAQEGEQDDPKDTQ
;
A
#
# COMPACT_ATOMS: atom_id res chain seq x y z
N MET A 1 -11.91 -22.69 -10.55
CA MET A 1 -10.99 -21.52 -10.47
C MET A 1 -11.42 -20.72 -9.26
N LYS A 2 -10.49 -20.32 -8.39
CA LYS A 2 -10.83 -19.49 -7.22
C LYS A 2 -11.05 -18.05 -7.69
N ARG A 3 -12.15 -17.45 -7.27
CA ARG A 3 -12.46 -16.05 -7.57
C ARG A 3 -12.01 -15.18 -6.42
N ILE A 4 -10.96 -14.40 -6.63
CA ILE A 4 -10.40 -13.52 -5.61
C ILE A 4 -10.67 -12.08 -6.03
N LEU A 5 -11.41 -11.33 -5.20
CA LEU A 5 -11.65 -9.91 -5.44
C LEU A 5 -10.54 -9.10 -4.80
N TYR A 6 -9.90 -8.25 -5.60
CA TYR A 6 -8.89 -7.31 -5.16
C TYR A 6 -9.50 -5.91 -5.16
N PHE A 7 -9.85 -5.43 -3.96
CA PHE A 7 -10.38 -4.10 -3.79
C PHE A 7 -9.24 -3.10 -3.71
N THR A 8 -9.21 -2.17 -4.64
CA THR A 8 -8.18 -1.14 -4.69
C THR A 8 -8.74 0.14 -5.31
N ARG A 9 -8.12 1.26 -4.96
CA ARG A 9 -8.32 2.55 -5.64
C ARG A 9 -7.21 2.84 -6.65
N ASP A 10 -6.12 2.09 -6.60
CA ASP A 10 -4.99 2.23 -7.51
C ASP A 10 -5.18 1.30 -8.73
N PHE A 11 -5.32 1.90 -9.90
CA PHE A 11 -5.40 1.19 -11.18
C PHE A 11 -4.17 1.48 -12.04
N SER A 12 -3.03 1.67 -11.38
CA SER A 12 -1.76 1.89 -12.08
C SER A 12 -1.38 0.63 -12.86
N ALA A 13 -0.61 0.80 -13.94
CA ALA A 13 -0.23 -0.30 -14.84
C ALA A 13 0.45 -1.45 -14.09
N GLU A 14 1.24 -1.13 -13.06
CA GLU A 14 1.92 -2.09 -12.18
C GLU A 14 0.91 -2.93 -11.38
N ASN A 15 -0.09 -2.29 -10.79
CA ASN A 15 -1.12 -2.97 -9.98
C ASN A 15 -2.05 -3.83 -10.86
N ILE A 16 -2.34 -3.37 -12.09
CA ILE A 16 -3.09 -4.16 -13.09
C ILE A 16 -2.28 -5.38 -13.53
N ALA A 17 -0.98 -5.22 -13.80
CA ALA A 17 -0.11 -6.32 -14.18
C ALA A 17 0.00 -7.36 -13.06
N PHE A 18 0.14 -6.90 -11.82
CA PHE A 18 0.16 -7.74 -10.62
C PHE A 18 -1.15 -8.52 -10.44
N ALA A 19 -2.30 -7.85 -10.53
CA ALA A 19 -3.59 -8.50 -10.43
C ALA A 19 -3.78 -9.56 -11.52
N LYS A 20 -3.37 -9.25 -12.75
CA LYS A 20 -3.44 -10.18 -13.88
C LYS A 20 -2.52 -11.38 -13.71
N GLU A 21 -1.29 -11.17 -13.24
CA GLU A 21 -0.31 -12.23 -12.97
C GLU A 21 -0.84 -13.23 -11.92
N LYS A 22 -1.45 -12.70 -10.86
CA LYS A 22 -2.01 -13.48 -9.75
C LYS A 22 -3.42 -14.03 -10.04
N GLY A 23 -4.04 -13.64 -11.16
CA GLY A 23 -5.40 -14.04 -11.53
C GLY A 23 -6.51 -13.42 -10.65
N LEU A 24 -6.27 -12.21 -10.15
CA LEU A 24 -7.18 -11.45 -9.28
C LEU A 24 -8.17 -10.62 -10.11
N ILE A 25 -9.35 -10.38 -9.54
CA ILE A 25 -10.37 -9.50 -10.12
C ILE A 25 -10.31 -8.16 -9.41
N MET A 26 -9.80 -7.14 -10.09
CA MET A 26 -9.76 -5.79 -9.54
C MET A 26 -11.15 -5.19 -9.41
N ARG A 27 -11.46 -4.63 -8.25
CA ARG A 27 -12.71 -3.89 -7.97
C ARG A 27 -12.38 -2.51 -7.44
N ASN A 28 -12.99 -1.51 -8.09
CA ASN A 28 -12.82 -0.12 -7.70
C ASN A 28 -13.58 0.13 -6.40
N LEU A 29 -12.84 0.31 -5.32
CA LEU A 29 -13.44 0.60 -4.02
C LEU A 29 -14.14 1.97 -4.00
N GLY A 30 -13.67 2.95 -4.79
CA GLY A 30 -14.31 4.26 -4.91
C GLY A 30 -15.69 4.20 -5.59
N ALA A 31 -15.97 3.15 -6.35
CA ALA A 31 -17.27 2.89 -6.96
C ALA A 31 -18.12 1.91 -6.13
N TYR A 32 -17.61 1.43 -4.99
CA TYR A 32 -18.32 0.50 -4.13
C TYR A 32 -19.37 1.25 -3.30
N HIS A 33 -20.60 0.75 -3.32
CA HIS A 33 -21.69 1.26 -2.50
C HIS A 33 -22.27 0.13 -1.64
N SER A 34 -22.64 0.45 -0.40
CA SER A 34 -23.22 -0.51 0.55
C SER A 34 -24.53 -1.15 0.05
N SER A 35 -25.24 -0.47 -0.85
CA SER A 35 -26.46 -0.95 -1.51
C SER A 35 -26.20 -1.86 -2.72
N ASP A 36 -24.94 -2.00 -3.14
CA ASP A 36 -24.57 -2.85 -4.27
C ASP A 36 -24.72 -4.34 -3.90
N THR A 37 -24.92 -5.15 -4.94
CA THR A 37 -25.00 -6.61 -4.79
C THR A 37 -23.63 -7.18 -4.45
N LEU A 38 -23.56 -8.03 -3.43
CA LEU A 38 -22.32 -8.76 -3.16
C LEU A 38 -22.03 -9.73 -4.32
N GLU A 39 -20.87 -9.56 -4.93
CA GLU A 39 -20.34 -10.48 -5.93
C GLU A 39 -19.81 -11.74 -5.23
N ASN A 40 -20.17 -12.91 -5.75
CA ASN A 40 -19.68 -14.17 -5.21
C ASN A 40 -18.17 -14.29 -5.43
N ALA A 41 -17.43 -14.48 -4.33
CA ALA A 41 -15.98 -14.62 -4.30
C ALA A 41 -15.55 -15.68 -3.28
N ASP A 42 -14.47 -16.39 -3.58
CA ASP A 42 -13.87 -17.38 -2.68
C ASP A 42 -12.99 -16.71 -1.63
N ALA A 43 -12.36 -15.58 -1.95
CA ALA A 43 -11.51 -14.80 -1.07
C ALA A 43 -11.42 -13.34 -1.52
N VAL A 44 -10.92 -12.48 -0.65
CA VAL A 44 -10.85 -11.03 -0.88
C VAL A 44 -9.51 -10.46 -0.42
N CYS A 45 -9.04 -9.38 -1.03
CA CYS A 45 -7.74 -8.78 -0.70
C CYS A 45 -7.72 -7.28 -1.02
N GLY A 46 -6.71 -6.58 -0.50
CA GLY A 46 -6.58 -5.12 -0.62
C GLY A 46 -7.43 -4.38 0.40
N GLU A 47 -8.04 -3.27 -0.02
CA GLU A 47 -8.93 -2.44 0.81
C GLU A 47 -10.34 -3.05 0.89
N VAL A 48 -10.49 -4.16 1.61
CA VAL A 48 -11.73 -4.94 1.63
C VAL A 48 -12.88 -4.20 2.35
N PRO A 49 -14.05 -3.99 1.70
CA PRO A 49 -15.21 -3.36 2.34
C PRO A 49 -15.85 -4.26 3.40
N GLU A 50 -16.48 -3.65 4.42
CA GLU A 50 -17.07 -4.34 5.58
C GLU A 50 -17.94 -5.54 5.20
N ARG A 51 -18.77 -5.38 4.16
CA ARG A 51 -19.66 -6.42 3.66
C ARG A 51 -18.94 -7.67 3.19
N TYR A 52 -17.68 -7.58 2.78
CA TYR A 52 -16.84 -8.69 2.31
C TYR A 52 -15.88 -9.22 3.38
N GLN A 53 -15.81 -8.61 4.57
CA GLN A 53 -14.90 -9.04 5.65
C GLN A 53 -15.23 -10.42 6.23
N HIS A 54 -16.41 -10.97 5.93
CA HIS A 54 -16.77 -12.34 6.29
C HIS A 54 -16.08 -13.40 5.41
N LEU A 55 -15.48 -12.99 4.28
CA LEU A 55 -14.75 -13.88 3.38
C LEU A 55 -13.28 -13.99 3.78
N PRO A 56 -12.60 -15.11 3.45
CA PRO A 56 -11.20 -15.27 3.78
C PRO A 56 -10.34 -14.24 3.04
N LEU A 57 -9.38 -13.67 3.76
CA LEU A 57 -8.42 -12.74 3.18
C LEU A 57 -7.41 -13.54 2.33
N PHE A 58 -7.30 -13.21 1.05
CA PHE A 58 -6.26 -13.76 0.19
C PHE A 58 -4.96 -13.00 0.42
N ASP A 59 -3.93 -13.72 0.84
CA ASP A 59 -2.59 -13.16 0.91
C ASP A 59 -2.08 -12.91 -0.50
N LEU A 60 -1.90 -11.64 -0.84
CA LEU A 60 -1.43 -11.20 -2.15
C LEU A 60 0.01 -11.69 -2.43
N GLY A 61 0.74 -12.19 -1.42
CA GLY A 61 2.18 -12.45 -1.48
C GLY A 61 2.99 -11.19 -1.80
N GLN A 62 2.31 -10.04 -1.78
CA GLN A 62 2.78 -8.73 -2.16
C GLN A 62 1.85 -7.69 -1.50
N GLY A 63 1.75 -7.78 -0.18
CA GLY A 63 1.69 -6.56 0.61
C GLY A 63 3.13 -6.13 0.78
N GLY A 64 3.68 -5.45 -0.22
CA GLY A 64 4.89 -4.68 0.07
C GLY A 64 4.45 -3.68 1.12
N ASP A 65 4.91 -3.84 2.36
CA ASP A 65 5.07 -2.67 3.21
C ASP A 65 5.68 -1.56 2.33
N PRO A 66 5.31 -0.29 2.45
CA PRO A 66 6.06 0.77 1.80
C PRO A 66 7.58 0.62 2.08
N LYS A 67 7.95 0.02 3.22
CA LYS A 67 9.30 -0.46 3.49
C LYS A 67 9.85 -1.48 2.50
N ASP A 68 9.10 -2.47 2.02
CA ASP A 68 9.60 -3.51 1.11
C ASP A 68 10.04 -2.92 -0.25
N GLU A 69 9.27 -1.99 -0.80
CA GLU A 69 9.69 -1.22 -1.99
C GLU A 69 10.92 -0.36 -1.71
N LEU A 70 10.97 0.31 -0.56
CA LEU A 70 12.12 1.11 -0.16
C LEU A 70 13.36 0.25 0.14
N THR A 71 13.19 -1.00 0.59
CA THR A 71 14.28 -1.96 0.75
C THR A 71 14.82 -2.47 -0.58
N LYS A 72 14.09 -2.32 -1.68
CA LYS A 72 14.60 -2.60 -3.04
C LYS A 72 15.40 -1.43 -3.61
N LEU A 73 15.18 -0.20 -3.14
CA LEU A 73 15.97 0.97 -3.53
C LEU A 73 17.43 0.87 -3.02
N LYS A 74 18.35 1.46 -3.79
CA LYS A 74 19.75 1.61 -3.35
C LYS A 74 19.84 2.66 -2.26
N VAL A 75 20.84 2.54 -1.40
CA VAL A 75 21.12 3.55 -0.35
C VAL A 75 21.27 4.95 -0.95
N ASP A 76 21.86 5.06 -2.15
CA ASP A 76 21.97 6.33 -2.89
C ASP A 76 20.62 6.95 -3.24
N GLU A 77 19.68 6.14 -3.75
CA GLU A 77 18.32 6.58 -4.10
C GLU A 77 17.55 7.01 -2.84
N ILE A 78 17.70 6.27 -1.73
CA ILE A 78 17.05 6.60 -0.46
C ILE A 78 17.59 7.93 0.07
N LYS A 79 18.92 8.14 0.04
CA LYS A 79 19.56 9.41 0.43
C LYS A 79 19.16 10.56 -0.48
N ALA A 80 19.04 10.33 -1.78
CA ALA A 80 18.57 11.34 -2.73
C ALA A 80 17.12 11.76 -2.42
N LYS A 81 16.23 10.81 -2.13
CA LYS A 81 14.85 11.10 -1.71
C LYS A 81 14.78 11.85 -0.39
N LEU A 82 15.56 11.45 0.63
CA LEU A 82 15.65 12.18 1.90
C LEU A 82 16.16 13.61 1.71
N THR A 83 17.19 13.79 0.87
CA THR A 83 17.73 15.13 0.53
C THR A 83 16.69 15.97 -0.21
N ALA A 84 15.93 15.38 -1.13
CA ALA A 84 14.85 16.06 -1.85
C ALA A 84 13.71 16.50 -0.91
N LEU A 85 13.43 15.70 0.12
CA LEU A 85 12.48 16.02 1.19
C LEU A 85 13.08 16.92 2.29
N GLN A 86 14.33 17.39 2.12
CA GLN A 86 15.08 18.17 3.10
C GLN A 86 15.18 17.51 4.49
N VAL A 87 15.10 16.18 4.55
CA VAL A 87 15.26 15.40 5.77
C VAL A 87 16.75 15.25 6.07
N SER A 88 17.16 15.65 7.27
CA SER A 88 18.53 15.45 7.75
C SER A 88 18.72 13.98 8.15
N PHE A 89 19.75 13.33 7.59
CA PHE A 89 20.11 11.95 7.92
C PHE A 89 21.61 11.83 8.17
N GLU A 90 22.02 10.85 8.97
CA GLU A 90 23.44 10.62 9.21
C GLU A 90 24.11 10.01 7.96
N PRO A 91 25.32 10.46 7.57
CA PRO A 91 26.01 9.93 6.39
C PRO A 91 26.35 8.44 6.51
N ASN A 92 26.52 7.95 7.75
CA ASN A 92 26.78 6.56 8.11
C ASN A 92 25.52 5.80 8.58
N ALA A 93 24.32 6.40 8.44
CA ALA A 93 23.07 5.73 8.80
C ALA A 93 22.91 4.43 8.02
N LYS A 94 22.35 3.41 8.68
CA LYS A 94 22.06 2.13 8.05
C LYS A 94 20.93 2.28 7.04
N LYS A 95 20.89 1.37 6.05
CA LYS A 95 19.81 1.34 5.06
C LYS A 95 18.43 1.29 5.71
N ASP A 96 18.24 0.47 6.74
CA ASP A 96 16.99 0.40 7.52
C ASP A 96 16.60 1.74 8.15
N GLU A 97 17.57 2.48 8.70
CA GLU A 97 17.31 3.80 9.31
C GLU A 97 16.94 4.84 8.27
N LEU A 98 17.63 4.84 7.12
CA LEU A 98 17.31 5.72 6.00
C LEU A 98 15.91 5.43 5.44
N ILE A 99 15.53 4.16 5.35
CA ILE A 99 14.18 3.75 4.95
C ILE A 99 13.16 4.22 5.98
N ALA A 100 13.40 4.02 7.28
CA ALA A 100 12.51 4.46 8.34
C ALA A 100 12.31 5.99 8.34
N LEU A 101 13.37 6.76 8.11
CA LEU A 101 13.31 8.22 7.95
C LEU A 101 12.48 8.61 6.73
N LEU A 102 12.67 7.90 5.60
CA LEU A 102 11.97 8.19 4.36
C LEU A 102 10.48 7.86 4.46
N VAL A 103 10.13 6.73 5.09
CA VAL A 103 8.76 6.34 5.40
C VAL A 103 8.09 7.39 6.29
N THR A 104 8.75 7.76 7.39
CA THR A 104 8.24 8.81 8.31
C THR A 104 8.02 10.14 7.59
N ALA A 105 8.94 10.52 6.70
CA ALA A 105 8.84 11.76 5.92
C ALA A 105 7.77 11.70 4.82
N GLN A 106 7.43 10.51 4.31
CA GLN A 106 6.38 10.31 3.31
C GLN A 106 4.97 10.18 3.93
N GLU A 107 4.88 9.62 5.14
CA GLU A 107 3.62 9.52 5.90
C GLU A 107 3.31 10.80 6.71
N GLY A 108 4.30 11.68 6.90
CA GLY A 108 4.25 12.87 7.75
C GLY A 108 3.53 14.10 7.18
N GLU A 109 2.38 13.95 6.54
CA GLU A 109 1.43 15.07 6.34
C GLU A 109 0.02 14.78 6.89
N GLN A 110 -0.06 14.01 7.98
CA GLN A 110 -1.16 14.08 8.94
C GLN A 110 -0.66 13.87 10.38
N ASP A 111 0.10 14.83 10.91
CA ASP A 111 0.05 15.12 12.35
C ASP A 111 -0.14 16.64 12.45
N ASP A 112 -1.39 17.06 12.31
CA ASP A 112 -1.86 18.29 12.93
C ASP A 112 -2.35 17.85 14.31
N PRO A 113 -1.50 17.88 15.36
CA PRO A 113 -2.01 17.77 16.71
C PRO A 113 -2.77 19.06 16.96
N LYS A 114 -4.08 19.01 16.68
CA LYS A 114 -5.04 19.77 17.44
C LYS A 114 -4.66 19.64 18.91
N ASP A 115 -4.39 20.81 19.48
CA ASP A 115 -4.54 21.19 20.89
C ASP A 115 -3.21 21.60 21.53
N THR A 116 -3.07 22.90 21.76
CA THR A 116 -2.75 23.41 23.10
C THR A 116 -3.25 24.85 23.22
N GLN A 117 -4.38 24.97 23.94
CA GLN A 117 -4.88 26.08 24.79
C GLN A 117 -5.38 27.39 24.18
#